data_AF-A0A7G9BJV9-F1
#
_entry.id   AF-A0A7G9BJV9-F1
#
_cell.length_a   1.000
_cell.length_b   1.000
_cell.length_c   1.000
_cell.angle_alpha   90.00
_cell.angle_beta   90.00
_cell.angle_gamma   90.00
#
_symmetry.space_group_name_H-M   'P 1'
#
loop_
_entity.id
_entity.type
_entity.pdbx_description
1 polymer ?
#
loop_
_entity_poly.entity_id
_entity_poly.type
_entity_poly.pdbx_seq_one_letter_code
_entity_poly.pdbx_strand_id
1 'polypeptide(L)' 'MSKEEKRLQMFAMIADWQQSGLSKKRYCAENGINEATFYYWFSRSKENDTSFFYPE' A
#
# COMPACT_ATOMS: atom_id res chain seq x y z
N MET A 1 -18.01 6.79 0.98
CA MET A 1 -16.68 6.45 0.44
C MET A 1 -16.82 5.99 -1.00
N SER A 2 -16.34 6.80 -1.93
CA SER A 2 -16.17 6.45 -3.34
C SER A 2 -15.07 5.41 -3.51
N LYS A 3 -14.99 4.80 -4.69
CA LYS A 3 -13.90 3.88 -5.05
C LYS A 3 -12.52 4.56 -5.01
N GLU A 4 -12.49 5.86 -5.24
CA GLU A 4 -11.27 6.65 -5.32
C GLU A 4 -10.72 6.99 -3.93
N GLU A 5 -11.59 7.37 -3.00
CA GLU A 5 -11.22 7.59 -1.60
C GLU A 5 -10.61 6.33 -0.97
N LYS A 6 -11.21 5.16 -1.26
CA LYS A 6 -10.67 3.87 -0.81
C LYS A 6 -9.27 3.61 -1.36
N ARG A 7 -9.00 3.93 -2.63
CA ARG A 7 -7.67 3.78 -3.22
C ARG A 7 -6.65 4.68 -2.54
N LEU A 8 -6.99 5.95 -2.33
CA LEU A 8 -6.11 6.91 -1.65
C LEU A 8 -5.76 6.45 -0.24
N GLN A 9 -6.74 5.97 0.53
CA GLN A 9 -6.48 5.44 1.88
C GLN A 9 -5.53 4.24 1.86
N MET A 10 -5.68 3.33 0.89
CA MET A 10 -4.82 2.15 0.81
C MET A 10 -3.40 2.51 0.38
N PHE A 11 -3.22 3.50 -0.50
CA PHE A 11 -1.88 4.00 -0.81
C PHE A 11 -1.25 4.76 0.35
N ALA A 12 -2.03 5.55 1.09
CA ALA A 12 -1.58 6.21 2.31
C ALA A 12 -1.10 5.20 3.36
N MET A 13 -1.81 4.08 3.53
CA MET A 13 -1.38 2.97 4.39
C MET A 13 -0.02 2.38 3.97
N ILE A 14 0.23 2.23 2.66
CA ILE A 14 1.53 1.72 2.18
C ILE A 14 2.66 2.74 2.44
N ALA A 15 2.40 4.03 2.20
CA ALA A 15 3.37 5.09 2.44
C ALA A 15 3.68 5.27 3.94
N ASP A 16 2.66 5.14 4.80
CA ASP A 16 2.80 5.15 6.25
C ASP A 16 3.64 3.95 6.74
N TRP A 17 3.35 2.74 6.23
CA TRP A 17 4.18 1.56 6.49
C TRP A 17 5.65 1.78 6.10
N GLN A 18 5.91 2.33 4.91
CA GLN A 18 7.28 2.59 4.43
C GLN A 18 8.03 3.56 5.36
N GLN A 19 7.35 4.60 5.86
CA GLN A 19 7.93 5.59 6.78
C GLN A 19 8.11 5.03 8.20
N SER A 20 7.26 4.11 8.64
CA SER A 20 7.33 3.50 9.97
C SER A 20 8.60 2.68 10.20
N GLY A 21 9.24 2.18 9.13
CA GLY A 21 10.38 1.26 9.21
C GLY A 21 10.05 -0.11 9.80
N LEU A 22 8.76 -0.40 10.06
CA LEU A 22 8.32 -1.67 10.62
C LEU A 22 8.34 -2.79 9.57
N SER A 23 8.52 -4.03 10.02
CA SER A 23 8.24 -5.18 9.15
C SER A 23 6.75 -5.22 8.79
N LYS A 24 6.42 -5.73 7.60
CA LYS A 24 5.03 -5.82 7.08
C LYS A 24 4.09 -6.47 8.09
N LYS A 25 4.51 -7.61 8.64
CA LYS A 25 3.73 -8.39 9.62
C LYS A 25 3.46 -7.60 10.89
N ARG A 26 4.47 -6.89 11.40
CA ARG A 26 4.33 -6.06 12.61
C ARG A 26 3.40 -4.87 12.37
N TYR A 27 3.55 -4.19 11.23
CA TYR A 27 2.66 -3.09 10.86
C TYR A 27 1.21 -3.55 10.72
N CYS A 28 0.97 -4.69 10.08
CA CYS A 28 -0.37 -5.27 9.97
C CYS A 28 -0.98 -5.60 11.33
N ALA A 29 -0.19 -6.21 12.22
CA ALA A 29 -0.63 -6.55 13.57
C ALA A 29 -0.94 -5.32 14.43
N GLU A 30 -0.08 -4.29 14.41
CA GLU A 30 -0.26 -3.07 15.22
C GLU A 30 -1.44 -2.21 14.73
N ASN A 31 -1.71 -2.19 13.41
CA ASN A 31 -2.80 -1.39 12.82
C ASN A 31 -4.09 -2.18 12.57
N GLY A 32 -4.15 -3.46 12.94
CA GLY A 32 -5.32 -4.33 12.69
C GLY A 32 -5.64 -4.53 11.20
N ILE A 33 -4.61 -4.45 10.34
CA ILE A 33 -4.76 -4.61 8.89
C ILE A 33 -4.65 -6.10 8.55
N ASN A 34 -5.57 -6.58 7.71
CA ASN A 34 -5.47 -7.93 7.16
C ASN A 34 -4.25 -8.05 6.24
N GLU A 35 -3.38 -9.04 6.52
CA GLU A 35 -2.15 -9.24 5.75
C GLU A 35 -2.42 -9.43 4.24
N ALA A 36 -3.46 -10.18 3.84
CA ALA A 36 -3.79 -10.38 2.43
C ALA A 36 -4.16 -9.07 1.74
N THR A 37 -4.95 -8.21 2.40
CA THR A 37 -5.28 -6.87 1.91
C THR A 37 -4.01 -6.02 1.77
N PHE A 38 -3.13 -6.05 2.77
CA PHE A 38 -1.87 -5.32 2.73
C PHE A 38 -0.99 -5.76 1.57
N TYR A 39 -0.76 -7.07 1.39
CA TYR A 39 0.05 -7.60 0.31
C TYR A 39 -0.52 -7.28 -1.07
N TYR A 40 -1.84 -7.31 -1.23
CA TYR A 40 -2.51 -6.91 -2.47
C TYR A 40 -2.18 -5.45 -2.85
N TRP A 41 -2.33 -4.52 -1.90
CA TRP A 41 -2.04 -3.11 -2.15
C TRP A 41 -0.55 -2.81 -2.29
N PHE A 42 0.30 -3.54 -1.57
CA PHE A 42 1.75 -3.43 -1.68
C PHE A 42 2.27 -3.86 -3.06
N SER A 43 1.74 -4.94 -3.64
CA SER A 43 2.10 -5.32 -5.02
C SER A 43 1.64 -4.25 -6.01
N ARG A 44 0.41 -3.75 -5.83
CA ARG A 44 -0.19 -2.76 -6.72
C ARG A 44 0.46 -1.38 -6.65
N SER A 45 1.01 -1.01 -5.50
CA SER A 45 1.79 0.23 -5.36
C SER A 45 3.09 0.17 -6.14
N LYS A 46 3.71 -1.02 -6.29
CA LYS A 46 4.89 -1.21 -7.12
C LYS A 46 4.58 -1.15 -8.61
N GLU A 47 3.48 -1.76 -9.05
CA GLU A 47 3.08 -1.73 -10.47
C GLU A 47 2.80 -0.31 -10.98
N ASN A 48 2.24 0.57 -10.14
CA ASN A 48 2.06 1.98 -10.50
C ASN A 48 3.39 2.75 -10.58
N ASP A 49 4.41 2.34 -9.81
CA ASP A 49 5.76 2.93 -9.86
C ASP A 49 6.48 2.55 -11.17
N THR A 50 6.34 1.28 -11.60
CA THR A 50 6.94 0.81 -12.86
C THR A 50 6.26 1.39 -14.11
N SER A 51 4.98 1.79 -14.01
CA SER A 51 4.25 2.38 -15.14
C SER A 51 4.76 3.77 -15.56
N PHE A 52 5.55 4.44 -14.72
CA PHE A 52 6.11 5.76 -15.06
C PHE A 52 7.40 5.70 -15.87
N PHE A 53 8.02 4.52 -16.03
CA PHE A 53 9.38 4.40 -16.60
C PHE A 53 9.44 3.99 -18.08
N TYR A 54 8.30 3.90 -18.76
CA TYR A 54 8.24 3.75 -20.23
C TYR A 54 7.33 4.82 -20.84
N PRO A 55 7.86 6.00 -21.18
CA PRO A 55 7.25 6.79 -22.24
C PRO A 55 7.46 6.03 -23.56
N GLU A 56 6.38 5.72 -24.27
CA GLU A 56 6.46 5.40 -25.71
C GLU A 56 6.97 6.61 -26.50
#